data_AF-A0A2M9ZCU1-F1
#
_entry.id   AF-A0A2M9ZCU1-F1
#
_cell.length_a   1.000
_cell.length_b   1.000
_cell.length_c   1.000
_cell.angle_alpha   90.00
_cell.angle_beta   90.00
_cell.angle_gamma   90.00
#
_symmetry.space_group_name_H-M   'P 1'
#
loop_
_entity.id
_entity.type
_entity.pdbx_description
1 polymer ?
#
loop_
_entity_poly.entity_id
_entity_poly.type
_entity_poly.pdbx_seq_one_letter_code
_entity_poly.pdbx_strand_id
1 'polypeptide(L)'
;METILEIPETLFKKANALAKEKGIPFSGLVLTSLEHSLEVELVFRQVDFDCHINSYGWPVISRGGVRISDDLVNSIRKEIGM
;
A
#
# COMPACT_ATOMS: atom_id res chain seq x y z
N MET A 1 -9.59 -5.08 -11.47
CA MET A 1 -9.81 -5.10 -10.01
C MET A 1 -9.96 -3.65 -9.57
N GLU A 2 -11.05 -3.30 -8.93
CA GLU A 2 -11.33 -1.94 -8.47
C GLU A 2 -10.98 -1.84 -6.97
N THR A 3 -10.22 -0.82 -6.60
CA THR A 3 -9.86 -0.57 -5.19
C THR A 3 -10.61 0.66 -4.73
N ILE A 4 -11.54 0.47 -3.80
CA ILE A 4 -12.31 1.54 -3.18
C ILE A 4 -11.62 1.95 -1.88
N LEU A 5 -11.27 3.23 -1.75
CA LEU A 5 -10.70 3.79 -0.52
C LEU A 5 -11.74 4.69 0.13
N GLU A 6 -12.23 4.30 1.31
CA GLU A 6 -13.13 5.14 2.09
C GLU A 6 -12.31 6.19 2.85
N ILE A 7 -12.61 7.47 2.59
CA ILE A 7 -11.90 8.60 3.19
C ILE A 7 -12.90 9.45 3.98
N PRO A 8 -12.62 9.77 5.26
CA PRO A 8 -13.47 10.68 6.02
C PRO A 8 -13.65 12.02 5.30
N GLU A 9 -14.87 12.53 5.26
CA GLU A 9 -15.23 13.73 4.49
C GLU A 9 -14.36 14.94 4.84
N THR A 10 -14.05 15.13 6.12
CA THR A 10 -13.22 16.22 6.61
C THR A 10 -11.78 16.13 6.11
N LEU A 11 -11.23 14.91 6.02
CA LEU A 11 -9.91 14.65 5.48
C LEU A 11 -9.90 14.84 3.96
N PHE A 12 -10.91 14.32 3.27
CA PHE A 12 -11.08 14.49 1.83
C PHE A 12 -11.12 15.97 1.44
N LYS A 13 -11.89 16.80 2.13
CA LYS A 13 -11.97 18.25 1.85
C LYS A 13 -10.62 18.94 1.97
N LYS A 14 -9.87 18.67 3.04
CA LYS A 14 -8.53 19.26 3.26
C LYS A 14 -7.54 18.82 2.20
N ALA A 15 -7.47 17.51 1.94
CA ALA A 15 -6.56 16.96 0.94
C ALA A 15 -6.91 17.43 -0.48
N ASN A 16 -8.20 17.55 -0.82
CA ASN A 16 -8.62 18.07 -2.12
C ASN A 16 -8.29 19.57 -2.29
N ALA A 17 -8.38 20.38 -1.23
CA ALA A 17 -7.91 21.77 -1.26
C ALA A 17 -6.40 21.86 -1.51
N LEU A 18 -5.62 21.02 -0.82
CA LEU A 18 -4.17 20.94 -1.01
C LEU A 18 -3.79 20.46 -2.43
N ALA A 19 -4.52 19.48 -2.98
CA ALA A 19 -4.30 19.00 -4.34
C ALA A 19 -4.51 20.13 -5.38
N LYS A 20 -5.57 20.93 -5.19
CA LYS A 20 -5.85 22.11 -6.02
C LYS A 20 -4.75 23.17 -5.92
N GLU A 21 -4.29 23.47 -4.70
CA GLU A 21 -3.19 24.42 -4.48
C GLU A 21 -1.90 23.98 -5.19
N LYS A 22 -1.63 22.67 -5.20
CA LYS A 22 -0.48 22.07 -5.89
C LYS A 22 -0.69 21.90 -7.41
N GLY A 23 -1.88 22.19 -7.93
CA GLY A 23 -2.20 22.00 -9.36
C GLY A 23 -2.21 20.53 -9.81
N ILE A 24 -2.45 19.57 -8.90
CA ILE A 24 -2.45 18.13 -9.19
C ILE A 24 -3.82 17.50 -8.90
N PRO A 25 -4.18 16.38 -9.56
CA PRO A 25 -5.37 15.64 -9.18
C PRO A 25 -5.24 15.03 -7.77
N PHE A 26 -6.38 14.81 -7.11
CA PHE A 26 -6.42 14.20 -5.77
C PHE A 26 -5.70 12.84 -5.71
N SER A 27 -5.86 12.01 -6.74
CA SER A 27 -5.13 10.73 -6.86
C SER A 27 -3.61 10.91 -6.91
N GLY A 28 -3.14 11.96 -7.59
CA GLY A 28 -1.72 12.33 -7.60
C GLY A 28 -1.23 12.71 -6.22
N LEU A 29 -2.03 13.49 -5.46
CA LEU A 29 -1.69 13.82 -4.07
C LEU A 29 -1.61 12.55 -3.19
N VAL A 30 -2.56 11.61 -3.32
CA VAL A 30 -2.56 10.36 -2.56
C VAL A 30 -1.29 9.55 -2.83
N LEU A 31 -0.90 9.40 -4.10
CA LEU A 31 0.31 8.67 -4.49
C LEU A 31 1.57 9.34 -3.95
N THR A 32 1.72 10.66 -4.16
CA THR A 32 2.89 11.41 -3.67
C THR A 32 2.99 11.38 -2.15
N SER A 33 1.85 11.44 -1.43
CA SER A 33 1.84 11.31 0.03
C SER A 33 2.26 9.92 0.48
N LEU A 34 1.89 8.86 -0.24
CA LEU A 34 2.32 7.50 0.05
C LEU A 34 3.82 7.32 -0.19
N GLU A 35 4.32 7.79 -1.34
CA GLU A 35 5.76 7.79 -1.67
C GLU A 35 6.57 8.51 -0.61
N HIS A 36 6.17 9.74 -0.25
CA HIS A 36 6.88 10.52 0.74
C HIS A 36 6.85 9.86 2.14
N SER A 37 5.72 9.29 2.54
CA SER A 37 5.62 8.56 3.80
C SER A 37 6.54 7.33 3.82
N LEU A 38 6.67 6.63 2.69
CA LEU A 38 7.57 5.48 2.56
C LEU A 38 9.02 5.91 2.58
N GLU A 39 9.41 6.94 1.84
CA GLU A 39 10.78 7.49 1.84
C GLU A 39 11.20 7.90 3.25
N VAL A 40 10.36 8.64 3.97
CA VAL A 40 10.66 9.09 5.34
C VAL A 40 10.83 7.89 6.27
N GLU A 41 9.89 6.93 6.25
CA GLU A 41 9.98 5.76 7.15
C GLU A 41 11.11 4.80 6.78
N LEU A 42 11.45 4.69 5.51
CA LEU A 42 12.59 3.91 5.03
C LEU A 42 13.91 4.48 5.52
N VAL A 43 14.07 5.80 5.40
CA VAL A 43 15.24 6.53 5.88
C VAL A 43 15.34 6.45 7.40
N PHE A 44 14.21 6.54 8.12
CA PHE A 44 14.20 6.53 9.58
C PHE A 44 14.45 5.14 10.18
N ARG A 45 13.99 4.07 9.52
CA ARG A 45 14.09 2.70 10.06
C ARG A 45 15.33 1.92 9.59
N GLN A 46 16.14 2.44 8.66
CA GLN A 46 17.23 1.69 8.01
C GLN A 46 16.77 0.30 7.51
N VAL A 47 15.54 0.21 7.00
CA VAL A 47 15.00 -1.06 6.54
C VAL A 47 15.27 -1.15 5.04
N ASP A 48 16.29 -1.91 4.65
CA ASP A 48 16.35 -2.47 3.30
C ASP A 48 15.18 -3.45 3.16
N PHE A 49 14.14 -3.04 2.42
CA PHE A 49 13.11 -3.98 2.01
C PHE A 49 13.72 -4.91 0.96
N ASP A 50 14.17 -6.08 1.40
CA ASP A 50 14.64 -7.15 0.51
C ASP A 50 13.41 -7.78 -0.18
N CYS A 51 12.81 -7.02 -1.10
CA CYS A 51 11.63 -7.39 -1.87
C CYS A 51 12.06 -8.35 -2.98
N HIS A 52 11.61 -9.59 -2.91
CA HIS A 52 11.85 -10.59 -3.94
C HIS A 52 10.52 -11.19 -4.39
N ILE A 53 10.47 -11.60 -5.65
CA ILE A 53 9.33 -12.30 -6.21
C ILE A 53 9.49 -13.79 -5.88
N ASN A 54 8.53 -14.37 -5.16
CA ASN A 54 8.56 -15.80 -4.86
C ASN A 54 8.26 -16.66 -6.12
N SER A 55 8.38 -17.98 -6.01
CA SER A 55 8.12 -18.92 -7.10
C SER A 55 6.69 -18.87 -7.67
N TYR A 56 5.78 -18.17 -7.00
CA TYR A 56 4.39 -17.97 -7.42
C TYR A 56 4.14 -16.61 -8.08
N GLY A 57 5.17 -15.77 -8.24
CA GLY A 57 5.03 -14.44 -8.84
C GLY A 57 4.60 -13.34 -7.87
N TRP A 58 4.58 -13.61 -6.55
CA TRP A 58 4.12 -12.64 -5.56
C TRP A 58 5.29 -11.87 -4.96
N PRO A 59 5.14 -10.54 -4.76
CA PRO A 59 6.13 -9.76 -4.03
C PRO A 59 6.10 -10.15 -2.55
N VAL A 60 7.24 -10.61 -2.03
CA VAL A 60 7.42 -10.99 -0.63
C VAL A 60 8.47 -10.07 0.01
N ILE A 61 8.14 -9.54 1.19
CA ILE A 61 9.03 -8.67 1.98
C ILE A 61 9.58 -9.49 3.16
N SER A 62 10.90 -9.66 3.20
CA SER A 62 11.59 -10.59 4.10
C SER A 62 11.57 -10.22 5.58
N ARG A 63 11.35 -8.94 5.95
CA ARG A 63 11.40 -8.48 7.35
C ARG A 63 10.27 -7.53 7.68
N GLY A 64 9.36 -8.00 8.54
CA GLY A 64 8.36 -7.18 9.23
C GLY A 64 6.91 -7.28 8.72
N GLY A 65 6.61 -8.15 7.75
CA GLY A 65 5.27 -8.32 7.18
C GLY A 65 4.73 -9.74 7.33
N VAL A 66 3.39 -9.85 7.40
CA VAL A 66 2.58 -11.05 7.64
C VAL A 66 3.22 -12.33 7.09
N ARG A 67 3.39 -13.31 7.98
CA ARG A 67 3.83 -14.66 7.64
C ARG A 67 2.70 -15.32 6.84
N ILE A 68 2.84 -15.36 5.51
CA ILE A 68 1.93 -16.11 4.66
C ILE A 68 2.19 -17.59 4.95
N SER A 69 1.40 -18.17 5.84
CA SER A 69 1.39 -19.61 6.09
C SER A 69 0.60 -20.32 5.01
N ASP A 70 0.88 -21.61 4.81
CA ASP A 70 0.07 -22.47 3.93
C ASP A 70 -1.42 -22.43 4.32
N ASP A 71 -1.71 -22.23 5.61
CA ASP A 71 -3.09 -22.07 6.10
C ASP A 71 -3.78 -20.81 5.56
N LEU A 72 -3.06 -19.68 5.49
CA LEU A 72 -3.60 -18.44 4.91
C LEU A 72 -3.84 -18.60 3.41
N VAL A 73 -2.90 -19.25 2.70
CA VAL A 73 -3.02 -19.54 1.27
C VAL A 73 -4.21 -20.47 0.99
N ASN A 74 -4.37 -21.52 1.79
CA ASN A 74 -5.48 -22.47 1.67
C ASN A 74 -6.82 -21.82 2.03
N SER A 75 -6.85 -20.90 2.99
CA SER A 75 -8.05 -20.12 3.32
C SER A 75 -8.48 -19.25 2.14
N ILE A 76 -7.53 -18.53 1.51
CA ILE A 76 -7.80 -17.69 0.35
C ILE A 76 -8.27 -18.55 -0.83
N ARG A 77 -7.61 -19.67 -1.12
CA ARG A 77 -8.01 -20.61 -2.18
C ARG A 77 -9.44 -21.10 -2.00
N LYS A 78 -9.79 -21.49 -0.77
CA LYS A 78 -11.15 -21.93 -0.43
C LYS A 78 -12.18 -20.82 -0.58
N GLU A 79 -11.82 -19.57 -0.28
CA GLU A 79 -12.69 -18.40 -0.40
C GLU A 79 -12.93 -17.98 -1.86
N ILE A 80 -11.94 -18.18 -2.73
CA ILE A 80 -12.03 -17.91 -4.19
C ILE A 80 -12.49 -19.11 -5.02
N GLY A 81 -12.76 -20.26 -4.38
CA GLY A 81 -13.27 -21.48 -5.02
C GLY A 81 -12.23 -22.28 -5.82
N MET A 82 -10.95 -22.16 -5.46
CA MET A 82 -9.84 -22.95 -6.01
C MET A 82 -9.31 -24.00 -5.03
#